data_AF-A0A957FH93-F1
#
_entry.id   AF-A0A957FH93-F1
#
_cell.length_a   1.000
_cell.length_b   1.000
_cell.length_c   1.000
_cell.angle_alpha   90.00
_cell.angle_beta   90.00
_cell.angle_gamma   90.00
#
_symmetry.space_group_name_H-M   'P 1'
#
loop_
_entity.id
_entity.type
_entity.pdbx_description
1 polymer ?
#
loop_
_entity_poly.entity_id
_entity_poly.type
_entity_poly.pdbx_seq_one_letter_code
_entity_poly.pdbx_strand_id
1 'polypeptide(L)'
;MAKPKLRPLDFQPVMHQGQQMWLLNDPLRLSDRQLIVPQVLGPLLMYCDGTRSEEEIYAAFCHYIGEEVPVEIVTDALAQLDAAYCFDNERSRQLKQARLDEYRAQPHRPPALADLSYPADAQALTRLFQDYGQGDNLNGWGPWQGRGIISPHIDYHRGGPVYAKVWRRAQTAVHDADLVLIFGTDHNGGLGTVTLTRQPYATPYGVLPTDPALVDALADAIGTDYAFAEELHHRQEHSIELSAVWLHHTYQQLGLAPKPMVPILCGSFHHFV
;
A
#
# COMPACT_ATOMS: atom_id res chain seq x y z
N MET A 1 -5.19 -23.55 24.95
CA MET A 1 -5.80 -23.62 23.61
C MET A 1 -5.43 -22.36 22.85
N ALA A 2 -5.20 -22.45 21.55
CA ALA A 2 -4.93 -21.28 20.72
C ALA A 2 -6.15 -20.34 20.75
N LYS A 3 -5.90 -19.03 20.81
CA LYS A 3 -6.96 -18.01 20.78
C LYS A 3 -6.87 -17.25 19.45
N PRO A 4 -7.68 -17.59 18.44
CA PRO A 4 -7.57 -17.02 17.11
C PRO A 4 -7.74 -15.50 17.15
N LYS A 5 -6.79 -14.78 16.55
CA LYS A 5 -6.83 -13.32 16.39
C LYS A 5 -6.64 -13.00 14.92
N LEU A 6 -7.61 -12.37 14.27
CA LEU A 6 -7.45 -11.92 12.89
C LEU A 6 -6.39 -10.81 12.81
N ARG A 7 -5.59 -10.86 11.75
CA ARG A 7 -4.80 -9.70 11.31
C ARG A 7 -5.75 -8.61 10.79
N PRO A 8 -5.26 -7.37 10.65
CA PRO A 8 -5.96 -6.38 9.84
C PRO A 8 -6.17 -6.92 8.42
N LEU A 9 -7.43 -7.04 8.01
CA LEU A 9 -7.85 -7.50 6.69
C LEU A 9 -8.92 -6.54 6.17
N ASP A 10 -8.97 -6.40 4.85
CA ASP A 10 -10.01 -5.64 4.17
C ASP A 10 -11.19 -6.55 3.81
N PHE A 11 -12.40 -6.10 4.13
CA PHE A 11 -13.63 -6.83 3.86
C PHE A 11 -14.44 -6.12 2.79
N GLN A 12 -14.66 -6.78 1.67
CA GLN A 12 -15.43 -6.23 0.55
C GLN A 12 -16.68 -7.07 0.29
N PRO A 13 -17.87 -6.46 0.20
CA PRO A 13 -19.05 -7.19 -0.21
C PRO A 13 -18.95 -7.56 -1.69
N VAL A 14 -19.20 -8.83 -2.01
CA VAL A 14 -19.16 -9.35 -3.39
C VAL A 14 -20.39 -10.22 -3.67
N MET A 15 -20.77 -10.28 -4.95
CA MET A 15 -21.75 -11.26 -5.42
C MET A 15 -21.01 -12.46 -5.99
N HIS A 16 -21.15 -13.63 -5.36
CA HIS A 16 -20.56 -14.88 -5.81
C HIS A 16 -21.65 -15.95 -5.94
N GLN A 17 -21.76 -16.56 -7.13
CA GLN A 17 -22.80 -17.56 -7.44
C GLN A 17 -24.23 -17.12 -7.08
N GLY A 18 -24.54 -15.84 -7.27
CA GLY A 18 -25.86 -15.27 -6.96
C GLY A 18 -26.13 -15.00 -5.48
N GLN A 19 -25.14 -15.22 -4.60
CA GLN A 19 -25.23 -14.93 -3.17
C GLN A 19 -24.30 -13.78 -2.78
N GLN A 20 -24.73 -12.97 -1.81
CA GLN A 20 -23.90 -11.94 -1.20
C GLN A 20 -22.91 -12.59 -0.22
N MET A 21 -21.62 -12.29 -0.41
CA MET A 21 -20.52 -12.82 0.40
C MET A 21 -19.52 -11.72 0.75
N TRP A 22 -18.62 -12.01 1.69
CA TRP A 22 -17.49 -11.15 2.04
C TRP A 22 -16.22 -11.68 1.38
N LEU A 23 -15.58 -10.89 0.54
CA LEU A 23 -14.21 -11.12 0.10
C LEU A 23 -13.26 -10.58 1.18
N LEU A 24 -12.40 -11.45 1.69
CA LEU A 24 -11.33 -11.11 2.62
C LEU A 24 -10.06 -10.88 1.80
N ASN A 25 -9.64 -9.62 1.74
CA ASN A 25 -8.40 -9.21 1.11
C ASN A 25 -7.33 -8.99 2.17
N ASP A 26 -6.16 -9.58 1.97
CA ASP A 26 -4.98 -9.28 2.77
C ASP A 26 -4.24 -8.09 2.14
N PRO A 27 -4.21 -6.91 2.78
CA PRO A 27 -3.55 -5.73 2.22
C PRO A 27 -2.05 -5.97 2.01
N LEU A 28 -1.46 -6.83 2.84
CA LEU A 28 -0.06 -7.20 2.71
C LEU A 28 0.18 -8.25 1.63
N ARG A 29 -0.87 -8.88 1.07
CA ARG A 29 -0.79 -9.99 0.10
C ARG A 29 0.27 -11.02 0.50
N LEU A 30 0.18 -11.56 1.73
CA LEU A 30 1.15 -12.56 2.20
C LEU A 30 1.04 -13.86 1.41
N SER A 31 -0.17 -14.19 0.95
CA SER A 31 -0.47 -15.32 0.08
C SER A 31 -1.36 -14.91 -1.10
N ASP A 32 -1.35 -15.70 -2.17
CA ASP A 32 -2.22 -15.51 -3.34
C ASP A 32 -3.63 -16.08 -3.13
N ARG A 33 -3.92 -16.62 -1.95
CA ARG A 33 -5.25 -17.16 -1.63
C ARG A 33 -6.23 -16.02 -1.41
N GLN A 34 -7.33 -16.06 -2.14
CA GLN A 34 -8.50 -15.23 -1.86
C GLN A 34 -9.51 -16.06 -1.08
N LEU A 35 -10.03 -15.49 0.02
CA LEU A 35 -11.09 -16.12 0.80
C LEU A 35 -12.38 -15.35 0.58
N ILE A 36 -13.44 -16.10 0.25
CA ILE A 36 -14.81 -15.61 0.26
C ILE A 36 -15.55 -16.28 1.41
N VAL A 37 -16.22 -15.49 2.22
CA VAL A 37 -16.92 -15.95 3.42
C VAL A 37 -18.41 -15.66 3.24
N PRO A 38 -19.30 -16.66 3.38
CA PRO A 38 -20.74 -16.44 3.39
C PRO A 38 -21.12 -15.38 4.42
N GLN A 39 -22.08 -14.51 4.09
CA GLN A 39 -22.47 -13.40 4.96
C GLN A 39 -22.90 -13.84 6.36
N VAL A 40 -23.53 -15.01 6.47
CA VAL A 40 -23.96 -15.62 7.74
C VAL A 40 -22.80 -15.97 8.67
N LEU A 41 -21.60 -16.21 8.13
CA LEU A 41 -20.39 -16.47 8.91
C LEU A 41 -19.63 -15.19 9.29
N GLY A 42 -20.08 -14.01 8.84
CA GLY A 42 -19.47 -12.73 9.21
C GLY A 42 -19.31 -12.53 10.73
N PRO A 43 -20.32 -12.84 11.56
CA PRO A 43 -20.20 -12.74 13.02
C PRO A 43 -19.12 -13.63 13.64
N LEU A 44 -18.83 -14.79 13.05
CA LEU A 44 -17.74 -15.68 13.48
C LEU A 44 -16.40 -14.94 13.50
N LEU A 45 -16.16 -14.12 12.47
CA LEU A 45 -14.93 -13.35 12.31
C LEU A 45 -14.75 -12.32 13.43
N MET A 46 -15.83 -11.73 13.93
CA MET A 46 -15.79 -10.76 15.03
C MET A 46 -15.32 -11.39 16.35
N TYR A 47 -15.53 -12.70 16.54
CA TYR A 47 -15.08 -13.41 17.74
C TYR A 47 -13.63 -13.89 17.66
N CYS A 48 -13.00 -13.80 16.48
CA CYS A 48 -11.59 -14.10 16.26
C CYS A 48 -10.71 -12.88 16.66
N ASP A 49 -10.84 -12.41 17.90
CA ASP A 49 -10.17 -11.22 18.43
C ASP A 49 -8.97 -11.54 19.34
N GLY A 50 -8.64 -12.82 19.51
CA GLY A 50 -7.57 -13.30 20.38
C GLY A 50 -7.97 -13.49 21.85
N THR A 51 -9.23 -13.25 22.21
CA THR A 51 -9.70 -13.38 23.60
C THR A 51 -10.34 -14.75 23.90
N ARG A 52 -10.87 -15.42 22.87
CA ARG A 52 -11.63 -16.68 22.94
C ARG A 52 -10.87 -17.86 22.33
N SER A 53 -11.06 -19.03 22.92
CA SER A 53 -10.75 -20.34 22.35
C SER A 53 -11.75 -20.71 21.24
N GLU A 54 -11.44 -21.74 20.49
CA GLU A 54 -12.32 -22.26 19.43
C GLU A 54 -13.69 -22.69 19.98
N GLU A 55 -13.72 -23.36 21.13
CA GLU A 55 -14.96 -23.78 21.78
C GLU A 55 -15.81 -22.57 22.23
N GLU A 56 -15.16 -21.52 22.75
CA GLU A 56 -15.81 -20.27 23.14
C GLU A 56 -16.31 -19.48 21.91
N ILE A 57 -15.58 -19.50 20.80
CA ILE A 57 -16.00 -18.89 19.52
C ILE A 57 -17.24 -19.62 18.99
N TYR A 58 -17.24 -20.95 18.97
CA TYR A 58 -18.39 -21.75 18.54
C TYR A 58 -19.64 -21.43 19.39
N ALA A 59 -19.50 -21.42 20.71
CA ALA A 59 -20.61 -21.12 21.62
C ALA A 59 -21.16 -19.69 21.40
N ALA A 60 -20.28 -18.70 21.25
CA ALA A 60 -20.66 -17.32 20.97
C ALA A 60 -21.35 -17.17 19.61
N PHE A 61 -20.86 -17.89 18.59
CA PHE A 61 -21.44 -17.88 17.25
C PHE A 61 -22.85 -18.50 17.24
N CYS A 62 -23.04 -19.68 17.83
CA CYS A 62 -24.37 -20.33 17.95
C CYS A 62 -25.34 -19.44 18.72
N HIS A 63 -24.88 -18.81 19.81
CA HIS A 63 -25.70 -17.86 20.57
C HIS A 63 -26.13 -16.65 19.72
N TYR A 64 -25.23 -16.11 18.89
CA TYR A 64 -25.54 -14.99 18.01
C TYR A 64 -26.57 -15.33 16.93
N ILE A 65 -26.44 -16.49 16.28
CA ILE A 65 -27.36 -16.92 15.21
C ILE A 65 -28.69 -17.49 15.75
N GLY A 66 -28.73 -17.88 17.02
CA GLY A 66 -29.93 -18.39 17.70
C GLY A 66 -30.25 -19.87 17.41
N GLU A 67 -29.35 -20.58 16.73
CA GLU A 67 -29.47 -21.99 16.36
C GLU A 67 -28.13 -22.71 16.55
N GLU A 68 -28.18 -24.03 16.79
CA GLU A 68 -26.98 -24.85 16.81
C GLU A 68 -26.57 -25.22 15.37
N VAL A 69 -25.29 -25.07 15.06
CA VAL A 69 -24.70 -25.53 13.80
C VAL A 69 -23.75 -26.69 14.08
N PRO A 70 -23.52 -27.62 13.14
CA PRO A 70 -22.46 -28.62 13.29
C PRO A 70 -21.12 -27.95 13.63
N VAL A 71 -20.42 -28.48 14.64
CA VAL A 71 -19.15 -27.91 15.14
C VAL A 71 -18.08 -27.86 14.04
N GLU A 72 -18.16 -28.78 13.09
CA GLU A 72 -17.28 -28.88 11.93
C GLU A 72 -17.35 -27.62 11.06
N ILE A 73 -18.49 -26.94 10.98
CA ILE A 73 -18.62 -25.70 10.20
C ILE A 73 -17.71 -24.62 10.75
N VAL A 74 -17.68 -24.46 12.07
CA VAL A 74 -16.82 -23.47 12.74
C VAL A 74 -15.37 -23.91 12.69
N THR A 75 -15.10 -25.18 13.00
CA THR A 75 -13.75 -25.76 12.98
C THR A 75 -13.10 -25.60 11.60
N ASP A 76 -13.83 -25.96 10.53
CA ASP A 76 -13.34 -25.87 9.15
C ASP A 76 -13.16 -24.43 8.70
N ALA A 77 -14.05 -23.51 9.11
CA ALA A 77 -13.91 -22.09 8.79
C ALA A 77 -12.64 -21.50 9.44
N LEU A 78 -12.39 -21.80 10.71
CA LEU A 78 -11.17 -21.38 11.42
C LEU A 78 -9.92 -22.01 10.78
N ALA A 79 -9.96 -23.30 10.45
CA ALA A 79 -8.86 -23.97 9.78
C ALA A 79 -8.54 -23.35 8.40
N GLN A 80 -9.55 -22.97 7.62
CA GLN A 80 -9.37 -22.30 6.33
C GLN A 80 -8.78 -20.89 6.47
N LEU A 81 -9.23 -20.12 7.47
CA LEU A 81 -8.66 -18.81 7.79
C LEU A 81 -7.18 -18.93 8.19
N ASP A 82 -6.83 -19.92 9.03
CA ASP A 82 -5.43 -20.16 9.40
C ASP A 82 -4.59 -20.60 8.20
N ALA A 83 -5.12 -21.50 7.36
CA ALA A 83 -4.44 -21.97 6.16
C ALA A 83 -4.24 -20.85 5.12
N ALA A 84 -5.04 -19.78 5.15
CA ALA A 84 -4.87 -18.57 4.37
C ALA A 84 -4.05 -17.48 5.08
N TYR A 85 -3.47 -17.78 6.24
CA TYR A 85 -2.66 -16.87 7.05
C TYR A 85 -3.43 -15.63 7.54
N CYS A 86 -4.75 -15.73 7.72
CA CYS A 86 -5.58 -14.61 8.18
C CYS A 86 -5.38 -14.30 9.67
N PHE A 87 -4.89 -15.25 10.46
CA PHE A 87 -4.64 -15.05 11.90
C PHE A 87 -3.24 -14.49 12.18
N ASP A 88 -3.13 -13.66 13.22
CA ASP A 88 -1.88 -13.18 13.81
C ASP A 88 -1.30 -14.29 14.71
N ASN A 89 -0.47 -15.14 14.11
CA ASN A 89 0.17 -16.27 14.77
C ASN A 89 1.58 -16.50 14.21
N GLU A 90 2.25 -17.54 14.68
CA GLU A 90 3.62 -17.85 14.25
C GLU A 90 3.72 -18.07 12.74
N ARG A 91 2.76 -18.76 12.12
CA ARG A 91 2.76 -19.05 10.68
C ARG A 91 2.69 -17.78 9.83
N SER A 92 1.76 -16.87 10.14
CA SER A 92 1.62 -15.62 9.40
C SER A 92 2.78 -14.66 9.64
N ARG A 93 3.36 -14.65 10.85
CA ARG A 93 4.57 -13.86 11.16
C ARG A 93 5.79 -14.36 10.40
N GLN A 94 6.00 -15.68 10.35
CA GLN A 94 7.08 -16.28 9.56
C GLN A 94 6.90 -15.97 8.06
N LEU A 95 5.68 -16.07 7.54
CA LEU A 95 5.40 -15.72 6.15
C LEU A 95 5.61 -14.22 5.89
N LYS A 96 5.16 -13.33 6.79
CA LYS A 96 5.41 -11.88 6.69
C LYS A 96 6.90 -11.58 6.65
N GLN A 97 7.70 -12.22 7.51
CA GLN A 97 9.15 -12.07 7.51
C GLN A 97 9.76 -12.54 6.19
N ALA A 98 9.38 -13.73 5.69
CA ALA A 98 9.85 -14.23 4.41
C ALA A 98 9.52 -13.27 3.25
N ARG A 99 8.30 -12.69 3.22
CA ARG A 99 7.93 -11.69 2.21
C ARG A 99 8.71 -10.39 2.34
N LEU A 100 9.06 -9.98 3.56
CA LEU A 100 9.91 -8.82 3.81
C LEU A 100 11.34 -9.07 3.33
N ASP A 101 11.88 -10.26 3.57
CA ASP A 101 13.21 -10.65 3.10
C ASP A 101 13.24 -10.73 1.56
N GLU A 102 12.22 -11.32 0.93
CA GLU A 102 12.01 -11.29 -0.53
C GLU A 102 11.91 -9.86 -1.07
N TYR A 103 11.20 -8.98 -0.37
CA TYR A 103 11.09 -7.57 -0.74
C TYR A 103 12.45 -6.89 -0.69
N ARG A 104 13.22 -7.06 0.40
CA ARG A 104 14.55 -6.46 0.59
C ARG A 104 15.62 -7.03 -0.36
N ALA A 105 15.48 -8.27 -0.81
CA ALA A 105 16.41 -8.90 -1.73
C ALA A 105 16.24 -8.43 -3.19
N GLN A 106 15.13 -7.79 -3.53
CA GLN A 106 14.93 -7.24 -4.88
C GLN A 106 15.86 -6.05 -5.15
N PRO A 107 16.30 -5.83 -6.39
CA PRO A 107 17.12 -4.67 -6.74
C PRO A 107 16.36 -3.33 -6.64
N HIS A 108 15.03 -3.40 -6.68
CA HIS A 108 14.11 -2.28 -6.58
C HIS A 108 12.70 -2.79 -6.28
N ARG A 109 11.86 -1.94 -5.70
CA ARG A 109 10.41 -2.16 -5.62
C ARG A 109 9.81 -2.08 -7.05
N PRO A 110 9.17 -3.14 -7.58
CA PRO A 110 8.49 -3.07 -8.87
C PRO A 110 7.26 -2.14 -8.81
N PRO A 111 6.82 -1.55 -9.93
CA PRO A 111 5.59 -0.76 -9.96
C PRO A 111 4.39 -1.68 -9.68
N ALA A 112 3.60 -1.36 -8.66
CA ALA A 112 2.43 -2.14 -8.26
C ALA A 112 1.19 -1.78 -9.09
N LEU A 113 1.20 -0.63 -9.79
CA LEU A 113 0.05 -0.09 -10.50
C LEU A 113 0.20 -0.10 -12.02
N ALA A 114 1.33 -0.57 -12.55
CA ALA A 114 1.54 -0.74 -13.98
C ALA A 114 0.51 -1.74 -14.55
N ASP A 115 -0.11 -1.37 -15.66
CA ASP A 115 -1.26 -2.01 -16.33
C ASP A 115 -2.54 -2.13 -15.49
N LEU A 116 -2.58 -1.51 -14.30
CA LEU A 116 -3.78 -1.40 -13.46
C LEU A 116 -4.32 0.03 -13.42
N SER A 117 -3.45 1.01 -13.14
CA SER A 117 -3.81 2.44 -13.11
C SER A 117 -3.17 3.25 -14.24
N TYR A 118 -2.06 2.75 -14.81
CA TYR A 118 -1.33 3.40 -15.90
C TYR A 118 -0.58 2.37 -16.74
N PRO A 119 -0.23 2.67 -18.01
CA PRO A 119 0.47 1.72 -18.88
C PRO A 119 1.86 1.32 -18.38
N ALA A 120 2.23 0.04 -18.47
CA ALA A 120 3.59 -0.42 -18.21
C ALA A 120 4.59 0.00 -19.31
N ASP A 121 4.12 0.29 -20.51
CA ASP A 121 4.94 0.79 -21.61
C ASP A 121 5.25 2.30 -21.44
N ALA A 122 6.53 2.66 -21.45
CA ALA A 122 6.99 4.02 -21.22
C ALA A 122 6.46 5.03 -22.27
N GLN A 123 6.33 4.62 -23.53
CA GLN A 123 5.83 5.50 -24.60
C GLN A 123 4.33 5.73 -24.49
N ALA A 124 3.56 4.68 -24.16
CA ALA A 124 2.14 4.78 -23.86
C ALA A 124 1.89 5.65 -22.61
N LEU A 125 2.69 5.48 -21.56
CA LEU A 125 2.62 6.31 -20.36
C LEU A 125 2.93 7.79 -20.66
N THR A 126 3.94 8.05 -21.48
CA THR A 126 4.29 9.42 -21.92
C THR A 126 3.13 10.07 -22.65
N ARG A 127 2.49 9.36 -23.59
CA ARG A 127 1.31 9.86 -24.31
C ARG A 127 0.15 10.15 -23.37
N LEU A 128 -0.14 9.24 -22.43
CA LEU A 128 -1.18 9.44 -21.42
C LEU A 128 -0.96 10.73 -20.62
N PHE A 129 0.27 10.98 -20.17
CA PHE A 129 0.61 12.18 -19.40
C PHE A 129 0.56 13.47 -20.23
N GLN A 130 0.95 13.41 -21.50
CA GLN A 130 0.77 14.51 -22.45
C GLN A 130 -0.72 14.83 -22.64
N ASP A 131 -1.57 13.80 -22.77
CA ASP A 131 -3.02 13.95 -22.91
C ASP A 131 -3.64 14.62 -21.69
N TYR A 132 -3.22 14.25 -20.47
CA TYR A 132 -3.64 14.95 -19.25
C TYR A 132 -3.22 16.42 -19.20
N GLY A 133 -2.10 16.77 -19.83
CA GLY A 133 -1.62 18.14 -19.93
C GLY A 133 -2.27 18.97 -21.02
N GLN A 134 -3.08 18.37 -21.91
CA GLN A 134 -3.73 19.10 -22.99
C GLN A 134 -4.65 20.19 -22.44
N GLY A 135 -4.53 21.40 -23.00
CA GLY A 135 -5.29 22.56 -22.57
C GLY A 135 -4.79 23.24 -21.28
N ASP A 136 -3.79 22.68 -20.58
CA ASP A 136 -3.10 23.42 -19.51
C ASP A 136 -2.21 24.51 -20.13
N ASN A 137 -2.39 25.75 -19.65
CA ASN A 137 -1.54 26.87 -20.01
C ASN A 137 -0.80 27.37 -18.76
N LEU A 138 0.46 27.75 -18.95
CA LEU A 138 1.27 28.36 -17.89
C LEU A 138 1.12 29.89 -17.87
N ASN A 139 0.02 30.42 -18.41
CA ASN A 139 -0.14 31.87 -18.54
C ASN A 139 -0.15 32.53 -17.16
N GLY A 140 0.79 33.46 -16.95
CA GLY A 140 1.00 34.13 -15.66
C GLY A 140 1.76 33.29 -14.62
N TRP A 141 2.21 32.08 -14.96
CA TRP A 141 3.02 31.23 -14.09
C TRP A 141 4.49 31.27 -14.52
N GLY A 142 5.32 31.99 -13.75
CA GLY A 142 6.77 31.98 -13.94
C GLY A 142 7.42 30.70 -13.38
N PRO A 143 8.74 30.51 -13.57
CA PRO A 143 9.48 29.45 -12.93
C PRO A 143 9.27 29.49 -11.41
N TRP A 144 8.75 28.41 -10.84
CA TRP A 144 8.50 28.30 -9.42
C TRP A 144 9.71 27.69 -8.70
N GLN A 145 10.12 28.32 -7.60
CA GLN A 145 11.37 28.05 -6.87
C GLN A 145 11.10 27.55 -5.43
N GLY A 146 9.91 27.00 -5.19
CA GLY A 146 9.59 26.42 -3.88
C GLY A 146 10.22 25.04 -3.68
N ARG A 147 10.24 24.57 -2.43
CA ARG A 147 10.89 23.31 -2.03
C ARG A 147 9.93 22.14 -1.78
N GLY A 148 8.62 22.34 -1.99
CA GLY A 148 7.62 21.33 -1.69
C GLY A 148 6.34 21.50 -2.49
N ILE A 149 5.81 20.39 -2.99
CA ILE A 149 4.57 20.33 -3.75
C ILE A 149 3.58 19.42 -3.04
N ILE A 150 2.29 19.65 -3.26
CA ILE A 150 1.23 18.73 -2.87
C ILE A 150 0.70 18.11 -4.17
N SER A 151 0.97 16.83 -4.34
CA SER A 151 0.43 16.03 -5.44
C SER A 151 -0.78 15.23 -4.94
N PRO A 152 -1.83 15.05 -5.75
CA PRO A 152 -2.82 14.03 -5.48
C PRO A 152 -2.17 12.65 -5.38
N HIS A 153 -2.88 11.71 -4.76
CA HIS A 153 -2.55 10.28 -4.79
C HIS A 153 -3.74 9.41 -5.23
N ILE A 154 -4.78 10.04 -5.80
CA ILE A 154 -5.89 9.33 -6.42
C ILE A 154 -5.46 8.74 -7.76
N ASP A 155 -6.10 7.67 -8.21
CA ASP A 155 -5.87 7.09 -9.53
C ASP A 155 -5.85 8.15 -10.66
N TYR A 156 -5.09 7.89 -11.73
CA TYR A 156 -4.93 8.87 -12.79
C TYR A 156 -6.20 9.07 -13.63
N HIS A 157 -7.08 8.08 -13.72
CA HIS A 157 -8.33 8.25 -14.48
C HIS A 157 -9.21 9.35 -13.89
N ARG A 158 -9.14 9.58 -12.56
CA ARG A 158 -9.84 10.68 -11.89
C ARG A 158 -8.98 11.93 -11.75
N GLY A 159 -7.68 11.76 -11.45
CA GLY A 159 -6.81 12.86 -11.05
C GLY A 159 -5.91 13.43 -12.15
N GLY A 160 -5.74 12.75 -13.29
CA GLY A 160 -4.68 12.99 -14.27
C GLY A 160 -4.42 14.46 -14.63
N PRO A 161 -5.45 15.25 -15.03
CA PRO A 161 -5.28 16.66 -15.34
C PRO A 161 -4.74 17.53 -14.19
N VAL A 162 -5.04 17.16 -12.93
CA VAL A 162 -4.52 17.86 -11.75
C VAL A 162 -3.05 17.53 -11.55
N TYR A 163 -2.67 16.25 -11.68
CA TYR A 163 -1.25 15.87 -11.64
C TYR A 163 -0.44 16.62 -12.69
N ALA A 164 -0.90 16.63 -13.95
CA ALA A 164 -0.21 17.32 -15.04
C ALA A 164 0.06 18.79 -14.70
N LYS A 165 -0.93 19.49 -14.14
CA LYS A 165 -0.79 20.89 -13.70
C LYS A 165 0.25 21.08 -12.61
N VAL A 166 0.24 20.22 -11.58
CA VAL A 166 1.18 20.28 -10.45
C VAL A 166 2.60 20.04 -10.94
N TRP A 167 2.82 18.92 -11.62
CA TRP A 167 4.16 18.48 -12.03
C TRP A 167 4.77 19.38 -13.12
N ARG A 168 3.95 19.95 -14.02
CA ARG A 168 4.42 20.95 -14.98
C ARG A 168 4.91 22.23 -14.31
N ARG A 169 4.23 22.70 -13.26
CA ARG A 169 4.64 23.88 -12.49
C ARG A 169 5.83 23.59 -11.57
N ALA A 170 6.02 22.34 -11.19
CA ALA A 170 7.14 21.87 -10.37
C ALA A 170 8.44 21.62 -11.15
N GLN A 171 8.43 21.67 -12.50
CA GLN A 171 9.58 21.28 -13.33
C GLN A 171 10.89 21.97 -12.94
N THR A 172 10.87 23.27 -12.65
CA THR A 172 12.07 24.00 -12.24
C THR A 172 12.60 23.50 -10.89
N ALA A 173 11.72 23.28 -9.90
CA ALA A 173 12.13 22.72 -8.62
C ALA A 173 12.67 21.28 -8.76
N VAL A 174 12.09 20.47 -9.65
CA VAL A 174 12.60 19.10 -9.94
C VAL A 174 13.96 19.15 -10.63
N HIS A 175 14.17 20.08 -11.55
CA HIS A 175 15.45 20.30 -12.22
C HIS A 175 16.56 20.65 -11.22
N ASP A 176 16.27 21.57 -10.29
CA ASP A 176 17.23 22.11 -9.33
C ASP A 176 17.44 21.22 -8.10
N ALA A 177 16.57 20.22 -7.88
CA ALA A 177 16.67 19.32 -6.73
C ALA A 177 17.75 18.25 -6.93
N ASP A 178 18.65 18.12 -5.95
CA ASP A 178 19.61 17.02 -5.89
C ASP A 178 19.06 15.75 -5.22
N LEU A 179 17.97 15.88 -4.47
CA LEU A 179 17.28 14.81 -3.74
C LEU A 179 15.80 15.16 -3.57
N VAL A 180 14.91 14.17 -3.65
CA VAL A 180 13.46 14.33 -3.45
C VAL A 180 12.98 13.45 -2.29
N LEU A 181 12.26 14.02 -1.34
CA LEU A 181 11.51 13.27 -0.34
C LEU A 181 10.05 13.17 -0.79
N ILE A 182 9.47 11.96 -0.78
CA ILE A 182 8.04 11.77 -1.05
C ILE A 182 7.38 11.20 0.19
N PHE A 183 6.55 12.02 0.84
CA PHE A 183 5.67 11.58 1.92
C PHE A 183 4.34 11.11 1.32
N GLY A 184 4.02 9.82 1.48
CA GLY A 184 2.78 9.23 1.01
C GLY A 184 1.95 8.68 2.16
N THR A 185 0.62 8.72 2.02
CA THR A 185 -0.28 8.04 2.94
C THR A 185 -0.03 6.54 2.92
N ASP A 186 0.14 5.94 4.09
CA ASP A 186 0.07 4.49 4.26
C ASP A 186 -1.37 4.12 4.62
N HIS A 187 -2.10 3.55 3.67
CA HIS A 187 -3.49 3.17 3.90
C HIS A 187 -3.64 2.01 4.89
N ASN A 188 -2.54 1.29 5.15
CA ASN A 188 -2.47 0.18 6.11
C ASN A 188 -1.59 0.53 7.33
N GLY A 189 -1.08 1.75 7.39
CA GLY A 189 -0.13 2.18 8.40
C GLY A 189 -0.77 2.36 9.77
N GLY A 190 -0.04 1.97 10.80
CA GLY A 190 -0.42 2.19 12.18
C GLY A 190 -0.61 3.68 12.52
N LEU A 191 -1.21 3.94 13.68
CA LEU A 191 -1.40 5.30 14.16
C LEU A 191 -0.04 6.00 14.38
N GLY A 192 0.15 7.12 13.69
CA GLY A 192 1.34 7.96 13.79
C GLY A 192 2.62 7.32 13.29
N THR A 193 2.57 6.25 12.48
CA THR A 193 3.77 5.60 11.97
C THR A 193 4.45 6.42 10.89
N VAL A 194 5.79 6.40 10.90
CA VAL A 194 6.64 6.88 9.82
C VAL A 194 7.52 5.72 9.38
N THR A 195 7.22 5.20 8.21
CA THR A 195 7.81 3.96 7.70
C THR A 195 8.76 4.29 6.56
N LEU A 196 9.99 3.78 6.68
CA LEU A 196 11.07 3.97 5.72
C LEU A 196 11.31 2.66 4.95
N THR A 197 11.94 2.80 3.78
CA THR A 197 12.56 1.66 3.10
C THR A 197 13.88 2.08 2.45
N ARG A 198 14.80 1.13 2.35
CA ARG A 198 16.03 1.28 1.56
C ARG A 198 15.82 0.92 0.09
N GLN A 199 14.61 0.53 -0.32
CA GLN A 199 14.37 0.08 -1.68
C GLN A 199 14.21 1.24 -2.66
N PRO A 200 15.00 1.28 -3.76
CA PRO A 200 14.70 2.12 -4.91
C PRO A 200 13.34 1.77 -5.50
N TYR A 201 12.63 2.74 -6.07
CA TYR A 201 11.34 2.50 -6.74
C TYR A 201 11.55 2.40 -8.25
N ALA A 202 11.04 1.34 -8.86
CA ALA A 202 10.96 1.24 -10.31
C ALA A 202 9.65 1.85 -10.83
N THR A 203 9.73 2.46 -12.00
CA THR A 203 8.60 2.95 -12.81
C THR A 203 8.78 2.43 -14.24
N PRO A 204 7.79 2.61 -15.14
CA PRO A 204 7.96 2.29 -16.56
C PRO A 204 9.16 2.95 -17.24
N TYR A 205 9.70 4.04 -16.70
CA TYR A 205 10.88 4.73 -17.23
C TYR A 205 12.21 4.17 -16.70
N GLY A 206 12.18 3.18 -15.79
CA GLY A 206 13.35 2.61 -15.13
C GLY A 206 13.34 2.84 -13.62
N VAL A 207 14.51 2.78 -12.99
CA VAL A 207 14.66 2.88 -11.53
C VAL A 207 14.94 4.32 -11.09
N LEU A 208 14.14 4.83 -10.16
CA LEU A 208 14.50 6.00 -9.36
C LEU A 208 15.47 5.55 -8.26
N PRO A 209 16.72 6.04 -8.25
CA PRO A 209 17.67 5.67 -7.21
C PRO A 209 17.16 6.18 -5.85
N THR A 210 17.65 5.58 -4.78
CA THR A 210 17.41 6.07 -3.41
C THR A 210 18.72 6.56 -2.79
N ASP A 211 18.65 7.17 -1.61
CA ASP A 211 19.80 7.55 -0.80
C ASP A 211 19.81 6.71 0.49
N PRO A 212 20.53 5.57 0.51
CA PRO A 212 20.58 4.70 1.68
C PRO A 212 21.17 5.39 2.92
N ALA A 213 22.12 6.30 2.73
CA ALA A 213 22.79 6.98 3.84
C ALA A 213 21.82 7.92 4.56
N LEU A 214 20.99 8.63 3.79
CA LEU A 214 19.92 9.45 4.35
C LEU A 214 18.84 8.59 5.01
N VAL A 215 18.44 7.47 4.40
CA VAL A 215 17.47 6.54 5.00
C VAL A 215 17.98 6.01 6.34
N ASP A 216 19.25 5.62 6.42
CA ASP A 216 19.87 5.14 7.66
C ASP A 216 19.93 6.25 8.72
N ALA A 217 20.31 7.47 8.35
CA ALA A 217 20.32 8.60 9.28
C ALA A 217 18.93 8.94 9.82
N LEU A 218 17.89 8.86 8.98
CA LEU A 218 16.50 9.03 9.41
C LEU A 218 16.05 7.91 10.34
N ALA A 219 16.40 6.65 10.01
CA ALA A 219 16.07 5.50 10.84
C ALA A 219 16.74 5.57 12.22
N ASP A 220 18.01 6.00 12.29
CA ASP A 220 18.73 6.21 13.55
C ASP A 220 18.08 7.29 14.41
N ALA A 221 17.54 8.35 13.77
CA ALA A 221 16.88 9.44 14.47
C ALA A 221 15.51 9.06 15.08
N ILE A 222 14.75 8.18 14.43
CA ILE A 222 13.39 7.77 14.87
C ILE A 222 13.35 6.39 15.54
N GLY A 223 14.46 5.65 15.50
CA GLY A 223 14.60 4.27 15.97
C GLY A 223 14.44 3.26 14.84
N THR A 224 15.47 2.43 14.61
CA THR A 224 15.54 1.48 13.49
C THR A 224 14.37 0.50 13.47
N ASP A 225 14.04 -0.11 14.61
CA ASP A 225 12.94 -1.08 14.70
C ASP A 225 11.59 -0.44 14.35
N TYR A 226 11.39 0.82 14.76
CA TYR A 226 10.19 1.59 14.46
C TYR A 226 10.13 1.98 12.98
N ALA A 227 11.24 2.50 12.43
CA ALA A 227 11.34 2.96 11.04
C ALA A 227 11.03 1.86 10.02
N PHE A 228 11.34 0.60 10.34
CA PHE A 228 11.15 -0.54 9.43
C PHE A 228 10.05 -1.53 9.87
N ALA A 229 9.28 -1.23 10.93
CA ALA A 229 8.25 -2.12 11.48
C ALA A 229 7.17 -2.50 10.45
N GLU A 230 6.83 -1.55 9.58
CA GLU A 230 5.78 -1.67 8.56
C GLU A 230 6.37 -1.63 7.13
N GLU A 231 7.69 -1.84 6.96
CA GLU A 231 8.38 -1.65 5.67
C GLU A 231 7.73 -2.40 4.50
N LEU A 232 7.15 -3.58 4.75
CA LEU A 232 6.47 -4.38 3.73
C LEU A 232 5.28 -3.65 3.07
N HIS A 233 4.69 -2.63 3.73
CA HIS A 233 3.58 -1.84 3.20
C HIS A 233 3.99 -1.10 1.92
N HIS A 234 5.26 -0.67 1.83
CA HIS A 234 5.79 -0.05 0.62
C HIS A 234 5.50 -0.90 -0.61
N ARG A 235 5.58 -2.24 -0.53
CA ARG A 235 5.44 -3.17 -1.65
C ARG A 235 4.17 -2.98 -2.50
N GLN A 236 3.05 -2.61 -1.89
CA GLN A 236 1.75 -2.48 -2.57
C GLN A 236 1.13 -1.09 -2.46
N GLU A 237 1.65 -0.23 -1.56
CA GLU A 237 1.11 1.11 -1.37
C GLU A 237 1.30 1.99 -2.61
N HIS A 238 0.22 2.63 -3.03
CA HIS A 238 0.09 3.36 -4.28
C HIS A 238 0.40 4.86 -4.14
N SER A 239 0.27 5.40 -2.93
CA SER A 239 0.30 6.85 -2.70
C SER A 239 1.61 7.51 -3.15
N ILE A 240 2.74 6.88 -2.83
CA ILE A 240 4.08 7.30 -3.26
C ILE A 240 4.29 6.99 -4.75
N GLU A 241 3.88 5.81 -5.21
CA GLU A 241 4.14 5.35 -6.57
C GLU A 241 3.56 6.31 -7.62
N LEU A 242 2.33 6.78 -7.42
CA LEU A 242 1.68 7.71 -8.34
C LEU A 242 2.47 9.02 -8.48
N SER A 243 3.06 9.52 -7.40
CA SER A 243 3.93 10.71 -7.45
C SER A 243 5.31 10.39 -8.04
N ALA A 244 5.88 9.22 -7.72
CA ALA A 244 7.17 8.78 -8.23
C ALA A 244 7.17 8.63 -9.76
N VAL A 245 6.09 8.11 -10.34
CA VAL A 245 5.94 7.96 -11.80
C VAL A 245 5.92 9.34 -12.50
N TRP A 246 5.23 10.33 -11.91
CA TRP A 246 5.26 11.71 -12.42
C TRP A 246 6.63 12.37 -12.25
N LEU A 247 7.31 12.17 -11.12
CA LEU A 247 8.68 12.64 -10.91
C LEU A 247 9.61 12.09 -12.00
N HIS A 248 9.55 10.77 -12.26
CA HIS A 248 10.39 10.15 -13.28
C HIS A 248 10.03 10.66 -14.69
N HIS A 249 8.74 10.85 -15.01
CA HIS A 249 8.33 11.48 -16.26
C HIS A 249 8.89 12.91 -16.40
N THR A 250 8.91 13.70 -15.33
CA THR A 250 9.48 15.05 -15.34
C THR A 250 10.98 15.02 -15.66
N TYR A 251 11.75 14.09 -15.09
CA TYR A 251 13.15 13.90 -15.48
C TYR A 251 13.31 13.55 -16.97
N GLN A 252 12.45 12.68 -17.51
CA GLN A 252 12.45 12.34 -18.94
C GLN A 252 12.18 13.59 -19.81
N GLN A 253 11.20 14.43 -19.44
CA GLN A 253 10.90 15.66 -20.16
C GLN A 253 12.04 16.68 -20.13
N LEU A 254 12.80 16.72 -19.03
CA LEU A 254 13.95 17.62 -18.86
C LEU A 254 15.24 17.05 -19.48
N GLY A 255 15.24 15.80 -19.94
CA GLY A 255 16.45 15.12 -20.43
C GLY A 255 17.49 14.87 -19.33
N LEU A 256 17.04 14.70 -18.09
CA LEU A 256 17.89 14.51 -16.91
C LEU A 256 17.94 13.04 -16.49
N ALA A 257 19.09 12.62 -15.96
CA ALA A 257 19.16 11.38 -15.20
C ALA A 257 18.36 11.54 -13.89
N PRO A 258 17.68 10.48 -13.41
CA PRO A 258 16.91 10.55 -12.18
C PRO A 258 17.82 10.79 -10.97
N LYS A 259 17.42 11.72 -10.11
CA LYS A 259 18.10 11.99 -8.83
C LYS A 259 17.54 11.07 -7.73
N PRO A 260 18.27 10.89 -6.61
CA PRO A 260 17.78 10.10 -5.50
C PRO A 260 16.42 10.56 -4.97
N MET A 261 15.53 9.59 -4.75
CA MET A 261 14.22 9.78 -4.15
C MET A 261 14.09 8.88 -2.92
N VAL A 262 13.72 9.47 -1.79
CA VAL A 262 13.47 8.75 -0.54
C VAL A 262 11.96 8.68 -0.29
N PRO A 263 11.35 7.49 -0.42
CA PRO A 263 9.93 7.27 -0.15
C PRO A 263 9.69 7.10 1.36
N ILE A 264 8.74 7.85 1.91
CA ILE A 264 8.38 7.84 3.33
C ILE A 264 6.87 7.61 3.43
N LEU A 265 6.48 6.50 4.05
CA LEU A 265 5.08 6.17 4.31
C LEU A 265 4.64 6.74 5.65
N CYS A 266 3.48 7.38 5.66
CA CYS A 266 2.91 8.05 6.82
C CYS A 266 1.57 7.41 7.18
N GLY A 267 1.50 6.77 8.35
CA GLY A 267 0.26 6.28 8.94
C GLY A 267 -0.63 7.41 9.46
N SER A 268 -1.77 7.05 10.05
CA SER A 268 -2.78 8.04 10.45
C SER A 268 -2.38 8.85 11.69
N PHE A 269 -2.29 10.17 11.55
CA PHE A 269 -2.06 11.11 12.65
C PHE A 269 -3.36 11.59 13.33
N HIS A 270 -4.53 11.05 12.98
CA HIS A 270 -5.83 11.51 13.49
C HIS A 270 -5.91 11.50 15.03
N HIS A 271 -5.18 10.62 15.70
CA HIS A 271 -5.19 10.55 17.16
C HIS A 271 -4.52 11.75 17.87
N PHE A 272 -3.84 12.64 17.13
CA PHE A 272 -3.26 13.89 17.64
C PHE A 272 -4.15 15.13 17.43
N VAL A 273 -5.29 14.98 16.73
CA VAL A 273 -6.21 16.08 16.37
C VAL A 273 -7.48 16.00 17.21
#